data_AF-A0A7V9VK66-F1
#
_entry.id   AF-A0A7V9VK66-F1
#
_cell.length_a   1.000
_cell.length_b   1.000
_cell.length_c   1.000
_cell.angle_alpha   90.00
_cell.angle_beta   90.00
_cell.angle_gamma   90.00
#
_symmetry.space_group_name_H-M   'P 1'
#
loop_
_entity.id
_entity.type
_entity.pdbx_description
1 polymer ?
#
loop_
_entity_poly.entity_id
_entity_poly.type
_entity_poly.pdbx_seq_one_letter_code
_entity_poly.pdbx_strand_id
1 'polypeptide(L)'
;MDILIVIALVIAAGRVAIGLALLLAPGRAGVSWLGPSVAGGSPAIAVRLLGVRDAALGGGLIAAAVTDQSIVLWLLAGVLADATDGIVCMTSGSELNRRTRIGTVVVAGGSAAAGIVLAWLICQA
;
A
#
# COMPACT_ATOMS: atom_id res chain seq x y z
N MET A 1 1.74 -10.44 -22.72
CA MET A 1 1.28 -9.60 -21.61
C MET A 1 2.08 -8.31 -21.68
N ASP A 2 1.41 -7.16 -21.80
CA ASP A 2 2.05 -5.85 -21.87
C ASP A 2 2.98 -5.63 -20.67
N ILE A 3 4.17 -5.05 -20.88
CA ILE A 3 5.15 -4.79 -19.82
C ILE A 3 4.54 -3.95 -18.68
N LEU A 4 3.62 -3.03 -19.00
CA LEU A 4 2.91 -2.21 -18.01
C LEU A 4 2.02 -3.06 -17.11
N ILE A 5 1.34 -4.07 -17.67
CA ILE A 5 0.52 -5.01 -16.90
C ILE A 5 1.40 -5.87 -15.99
N VAL A 6 2.56 -6.33 -16.48
CA VAL A 6 3.52 -7.07 -15.64
C VAL A 6 3.97 -6.24 -14.44
N ILE A 7 4.31 -4.96 -14.66
CA ILE A 7 4.71 -4.05 -13.59
C ILE A 7 3.56 -3.87 -12.58
N ALA A 8 2.33 -3.66 -13.07
CA ALA A 8 1.16 -3.52 -12.20
C ALA A 8 0.91 -4.78 -11.35
N LEU A 9 1.08 -5.97 -11.93
CA LEU A 9 0.95 -7.24 -11.23
C LEU A 9 2.02 -7.44 -10.17
N VAL A 10 3.27 -7.04 -10.44
CA VAL A 10 4.35 -7.10 -9.44
C VAL A 10 4.04 -6.19 -8.25
N ILE A 11 3.56 -4.97 -8.51
CA ILE A 11 3.14 -4.03 -7.45
C ILE A 11 1.99 -4.63 -6.64
N ALA A 12 0.98 -5.20 -7.30
CA ALA A 12 -0.16 -5.81 -6.64
C ALA A 12 0.22 -7.03 -5.79
N ALA A 13 1.09 -7.91 -6.31
CA ALA A 13 1.60 -9.05 -5.57
C ALA A 13 2.40 -8.60 -4.32
N GLY A 14 3.21 -7.56 -4.45
CA GLY A 14 3.90 -6.93 -3.33
C GLY A 14 2.94 -6.43 -2.25
N ARG A 15 1.88 -5.73 -2.65
CA ARG A 15 0.82 -5.28 -1.71
C ARG A 15 0.13 -6.44 -1.01
N VAL A 16 -0.20 -7.51 -1.72
CA VAL A 16 -0.80 -8.71 -1.11
C VAL A 16 0.16 -9.30 -0.08
N ALA A 17 1.44 -9.46 -0.42
CA ALA A 17 2.43 -10.02 0.48
C ALA A 17 2.62 -9.17 1.74
N ILE A 18 2.77 -7.84 1.59
CA ILE A 18 2.90 -6.91 2.72
C ILE A 18 1.61 -6.89 3.55
N GLY A 19 0.46 -6.83 2.89
CA GLY A 19 -0.84 -6.78 3.55
C GLY A 19 -1.11 -8.02 4.40
N LEU A 20 -0.83 -9.22 3.86
CA LEU A 20 -0.93 -10.47 4.59
C LEU A 20 0.08 -10.53 5.76
N ALA A 21 1.30 -10.01 5.59
CA ALA A 21 2.26 -9.92 6.68
C ALA A 21 1.78 -9.03 7.83
N LEU A 22 1.20 -7.87 7.53
CA LEU A 22 0.61 -6.96 8.53
C LEU A 22 -0.63 -7.56 9.20
N LEU A 23 -1.45 -8.31 8.47
CA LEU A 23 -2.62 -9.01 9.01
C LEU A 23 -2.23 -10.15 9.95
N LEU A 24 -1.36 -11.05 9.50
CA LEU A 24 -1.04 -12.28 10.21
C LEU A 24 0.01 -12.08 11.31
N ALA A 25 0.92 -11.14 11.13
CA ALA A 25 2.04 -10.88 12.04
C ALA A 25 2.29 -9.38 12.29
N PRO A 26 1.28 -8.62 12.78
CA PRO A 26 1.38 -7.16 12.97
C PRO A 26 2.55 -6.75 13.87
N GLY A 27 2.84 -7.53 14.93
CA GLY A 27 3.96 -7.26 15.84
C GLY A 27 5.34 -7.55 15.25
N ARG A 28 5.45 -8.28 14.14
CA ARG A 28 6.74 -8.48 13.44
C ARG A 28 6.91 -7.52 12.27
N ALA A 29 5.85 -7.36 11.48
CA ALA A 29 5.86 -6.51 10.29
C ALA A 29 5.71 -5.02 10.63
N GLY A 30 4.91 -4.69 11.65
CA GLY A 30 4.64 -3.31 12.05
C GLY A 30 5.70 -2.71 12.98
N VAL A 31 6.40 -3.51 13.80
CA VAL A 31 7.34 -2.96 14.81
C VAL A 31 8.57 -2.32 14.18
N SER A 32 9.08 -2.84 13.07
CA SER A 32 10.20 -2.23 12.33
C SER A 32 9.85 -0.85 11.76
N TRP A 33 8.55 -0.60 11.54
CA TRP A 33 8.03 0.62 10.91
C TRP A 33 7.50 1.64 11.93
N LEU A 34 6.63 1.18 12.83
CA LEU A 34 5.84 1.97 13.78
C LEU A 34 6.35 1.86 15.24
N GLY A 35 7.32 0.99 15.50
CA GLY A 35 7.94 0.81 16.81
C GLY A 35 7.25 -0.22 17.71
N PRO A 36 7.77 -0.48 18.93
CA PRO A 36 7.31 -1.58 19.79
C PRO A 36 5.84 -1.47 20.24
N SER A 37 5.25 -0.28 20.22
CA SER A 37 3.87 -0.03 20.65
C SER A 37 2.81 -0.74 19.81
N VAL A 38 3.14 -1.19 18.59
CA VAL A 38 2.20 -1.93 17.73
C VAL A 38 2.22 -3.45 17.94
N ALA A 39 3.01 -3.95 18.90
CA ALA A 39 3.12 -5.38 19.18
C ALA A 39 1.86 -6.00 19.84
N GLY A 40 0.93 -5.19 20.37
CA GLY A 40 -0.29 -5.70 21.00
C GLY A 40 -1.39 -4.64 21.18
N GLY A 41 -2.58 -5.09 21.60
CA GLY A 41 -3.73 -4.22 21.89
C GLY A 41 -4.36 -3.56 20.65
N SER A 42 -5.02 -2.42 20.86
CA SER A 42 -5.73 -1.67 19.82
C SER A 42 -4.85 -1.26 18.61
N PRO A 43 -3.58 -0.85 18.76
CA PRO A 43 -2.72 -0.52 17.63
C PRO A 43 -2.48 -1.71 16.68
N ALA A 44 -2.41 -2.93 17.22
CA ALA A 44 -2.27 -4.13 16.39
C ALA A 44 -3.51 -4.38 15.52
N ILE A 45 -4.71 -4.00 15.98
CA ILE A 45 -5.95 -4.08 15.19
C ILE A 45 -5.88 -3.10 14.01
N ALA A 46 -5.44 -1.87 14.24
CA ALA A 46 -5.28 -0.87 13.18
C ALA A 46 -4.27 -1.35 12.11
N VAL A 47 -3.13 -1.91 12.53
CA VAL A 47 -2.13 -2.48 11.61
C VAL A 47 -2.70 -3.64 10.79
N ARG A 48 -3.51 -4.51 11.42
CA ARG A 48 -4.17 -5.60 10.69
C ARG A 48 -5.15 -5.09 9.65
N LEU A 49 -5.94 -4.06 9.98
CA LEU A 49 -6.90 -3.47 9.05
C LEU A 49 -6.21 -2.81 7.85
N LEU A 50 -5.07 -2.13 8.06
CA LEU A 50 -4.21 -1.68 6.98
C LEU A 50 -3.75 -2.85 6.10
N GLY A 51 -3.34 -3.96 6.73
CA GLY A 51 -2.96 -5.17 6.02
C GLY A 51 -4.08 -5.78 5.17
N VAL A 52 -5.31 -5.84 5.70
CA VAL A 52 -6.50 -6.29 4.97
C VAL A 52 -6.76 -5.40 3.76
N ARG A 53 -6.68 -4.07 3.93
CA ARG A 53 -6.85 -3.10 2.84
C ARG A 53 -5.85 -3.37 1.70
N ASP A 54 -4.56 -3.49 2.03
CA ASP A 54 -3.53 -3.67 1.01
C ASP A 54 -3.66 -5.03 0.29
N ALA A 55 -4.03 -6.08 1.03
CA ALA A 55 -4.34 -7.38 0.44
C ALA A 55 -5.57 -7.33 -0.48
N ALA A 56 -6.62 -6.60 -0.10
CA ALA A 56 -7.82 -6.43 -0.92
C ALA A 56 -7.53 -5.62 -2.19
N LEU A 57 -6.77 -4.52 -2.10
CA LEU A 57 -6.41 -3.69 -3.25
C LEU A 57 -5.52 -4.45 -4.24
N GLY A 58 -4.49 -5.15 -3.75
CA GLY A 58 -3.63 -5.96 -4.60
C GLY A 58 -4.36 -7.17 -5.20
N GLY A 59 -5.17 -7.86 -4.39
CA GLY A 59 -5.98 -8.98 -4.85
C GLY A 59 -7.02 -8.58 -5.89
N GLY A 60 -7.67 -7.43 -5.70
CA GLY A 60 -8.61 -6.87 -6.67
C GLY A 60 -7.96 -6.52 -8.01
N LEU A 61 -6.75 -5.94 -7.99
CA LEU A 61 -5.99 -5.69 -9.22
C LEU A 61 -5.67 -7.00 -9.95
N ILE A 62 -5.14 -7.99 -9.23
CA ILE A 62 -4.81 -9.30 -9.81
C ILE A 62 -6.07 -9.96 -10.38
N ALA A 63 -7.18 -9.93 -9.64
CA ALA A 63 -8.46 -10.48 -10.08
C ALA A 63 -8.96 -9.79 -11.36
N ALA A 64 -8.87 -8.46 -11.46
CA ALA A 64 -9.21 -7.73 -12.67
C ALA A 64 -8.32 -8.15 -13.85
N ALA A 65 -7.01 -8.28 -13.63
CA ALA A 65 -6.06 -8.69 -14.68
C ALA A 65 -6.34 -10.10 -15.22
N VAL A 66 -6.62 -11.08 -14.35
CA VAL A 66 -6.87 -12.47 -14.78
C VAL A 66 -8.26 -12.68 -15.40
N THR A 67 -9.16 -11.72 -15.22
CA THR A 67 -10.51 -11.73 -15.82
C THR A 67 -10.63 -10.78 -17.01
N ASP A 68 -9.50 -10.28 -17.53
CA ASP A 68 -9.42 -9.32 -18.64
C ASP A 68 -10.26 -8.05 -18.42
N GLN A 69 -10.42 -7.65 -17.15
CA GLN A 69 -11.05 -6.38 -16.76
C GLN A 69 -10.00 -5.28 -16.59
N SER A 70 -10.45 -4.03 -16.67
CA SER A 70 -9.57 -2.88 -16.45
C SER A 70 -8.97 -2.88 -15.04
N ILE A 71 -7.64 -2.87 -14.96
CA ILE A 71 -6.88 -2.77 -13.71
C ILE A 71 -6.73 -1.33 -13.20
N VAL A 72 -7.09 -0.33 -14.01
CA VAL A 72 -6.83 1.09 -13.75
C VAL A 72 -7.53 1.55 -12.47
N LEU A 73 -8.77 1.13 -12.23
CA LEU A 73 -9.51 1.53 -11.02
C LEU A 73 -8.85 0.99 -9.75
N TRP A 74 -8.31 -0.23 -9.77
CA TRP A 74 -7.58 -0.80 -8.65
C TRP A 74 -6.22 -0.12 -8.43
N LEU A 75 -5.53 0.27 -9.50
CA LEU A 75 -4.31 1.09 -9.41
C LEU A 75 -4.61 2.44 -8.74
N LEU A 76 -5.64 3.15 -9.19
CA LEU A 76 -6.04 4.43 -8.63
C LEU A 76 -6.51 4.31 -7.17
N ALA A 77 -7.21 3.25 -6.81
CA ALA A 77 -7.56 2.97 -5.42
C ALA A 77 -6.30 2.79 -4.55
N GLY A 78 -5.27 2.10 -5.06
CA GLY A 78 -3.95 2.00 -4.41
C GLY A 78 -3.26 3.36 -4.26
N VAL A 79 -3.30 4.20 -5.31
CA VAL A 79 -2.78 5.57 -5.25
C VAL A 79 -3.47 6.38 -4.15
N LEU A 80 -4.80 6.30 -4.06
CA LEU A 80 -5.56 7.01 -3.03
C LEU A 80 -5.18 6.53 -1.63
N ALA A 81 -5.00 5.23 -1.44
CA ALA A 81 -4.56 4.66 -0.17
C ALA A 81 -3.19 5.20 0.24
N ASP A 82 -2.20 5.13 -0.65
CA ASP A 82 -0.84 5.59 -0.37
C ASP A 82 -0.77 7.11 -0.14
N ALA A 83 -1.45 7.89 -0.98
CA ALA A 83 -1.52 9.34 -0.81
C ALA A 83 -2.11 9.69 0.56
N THR A 84 -3.16 8.98 0.99
CA THR A 84 -3.78 9.17 2.30
C THR A 84 -2.81 8.80 3.43
N ASP A 85 -2.09 7.68 3.31
CA ASP A 85 -1.09 7.27 4.31
C ASP A 85 0.01 8.34 4.46
N GLY A 86 0.47 8.91 3.35
CA GLY A 86 1.42 10.03 3.34
C GLY A 86 0.86 11.28 4.02
N ILE A 87 -0.37 11.68 3.71
CA ILE A 87 -1.04 12.84 4.31
C ILE A 87 -1.21 12.66 5.82
N VAL A 88 -1.75 11.51 6.25
CA VAL A 88 -1.93 11.19 7.67
C VAL A 88 -0.60 11.26 8.39
N CYS A 89 0.45 10.65 7.83
CA CYS A 89 1.78 10.67 8.43
C CYS A 89 2.36 12.08 8.56
N MET A 90 2.11 12.97 7.59
CA MET A 90 2.52 14.38 7.68
C MET A 90 1.76 15.14 8.76
N THR A 91 0.47 14.84 8.98
CA THR A 91 -0.39 15.56 9.91
C THR A 91 -0.37 15.00 11.35
N SER A 92 0.20 13.82 11.60
CA SER A 92 0.34 13.23 12.95
C SER A 92 1.29 13.98 13.91
N GLY A 93 1.85 15.12 13.52
CA GLY A 93 2.63 15.98 14.42
C GLY A 93 3.88 15.29 15.01
N SER A 94 4.04 15.36 16.33
CA SER A 94 5.15 14.77 17.08
C SER A 94 4.88 13.35 17.61
N GLU A 95 3.73 12.75 17.26
CA GLU A 95 3.39 11.38 17.67
C GLU A 95 4.29 10.33 16.98
N LEU A 96 4.85 10.69 15.82
CA LEU A 96 5.80 9.88 15.07
C LEU A 96 7.21 10.43 15.20
N ASN A 97 8.19 9.54 15.38
CA ASN A 97 9.59 9.93 15.28
C ASN A 97 9.91 10.43 13.85
N ARG A 98 10.89 11.34 13.74
CA ARG A 98 11.22 12.01 12.47
C ARG A 98 11.58 11.03 11.35
N ARG A 99 12.22 9.90 11.68
CA ARG A 99 12.65 8.90 10.70
C ARG A 99 11.47 8.13 10.12
N THR A 100 10.56 7.63 10.95
CA THR A 100 9.32 6.98 10.53
C THR A 100 8.48 7.93 9.70
N ARG A 101 8.39 9.21 10.10
CA ARG A 101 7.65 10.23 9.34
C ARG A 101 8.19 10.42 7.94
N ILE A 102 9.48 10.74 7.82
CA ILE A 102 10.13 10.98 6.52
C ILE A 102 10.08 9.71 5.66
N GLY A 103 10.40 8.54 6.24
CA GLY A 103 10.38 7.27 5.52
C GLY A 103 9.01 6.96 4.93
N THR A 104 7.94 7.11 5.73
CA THR A 104 6.57 6.84 5.28
C THR A 104 6.14 7.80 4.18
N VAL A 105 6.40 9.11 4.35
CA VAL A 105 6.04 10.12 3.34
C VAL A 105 6.75 9.88 2.01
N VAL A 106 8.04 9.52 2.05
CA VAL A 106 8.82 9.23 0.85
C VAL A 106 8.29 7.97 0.15
N VAL A 107 8.07 6.89 0.90
CA VAL A 107 7.58 5.63 0.32
C VAL A 107 6.18 5.81 -0.23
N ALA A 108 5.26 6.37 0.55
CA ALA A 108 3.86 6.53 0.17
C ALA A 108 3.68 7.55 -0.97
N GLY A 109 4.42 8.67 -0.93
CA GLY A 109 4.42 9.65 -2.02
C GLY A 109 5.00 9.07 -3.31
N GLY A 110 6.11 8.33 -3.21
CA GLY A 110 6.75 7.67 -4.34
C GLY A 110 5.86 6.60 -4.98
N SER A 111 5.20 5.78 -4.16
CA SER A 111 4.29 4.74 -4.65
C SER A 111 3.02 5.31 -5.26
N ALA A 112 2.44 6.36 -4.67
CA ALA A 112 1.31 7.08 -5.25
C ALA A 112 1.67 7.69 -6.62
N ALA A 113 2.81 8.37 -6.72
CA ALA A 113 3.28 8.95 -7.99
C ALA A 113 3.51 7.88 -9.06
N ALA A 114 4.17 6.77 -8.70
CA ALA A 114 4.39 5.65 -9.60
C ALA A 114 3.07 5.02 -10.09
N GLY A 115 2.08 4.87 -9.19
CA GLY A 115 0.76 4.36 -9.54
C GLY A 115 0.00 5.28 -10.50
N ILE A 116 0.07 6.60 -10.32
CA ILE A 116 -0.52 7.59 -11.24
C ILE A 116 0.10 7.47 -12.62
N VAL A 117 1.44 7.46 -12.70
CA VAL A 117 2.16 7.35 -13.97
C VAL A 117 1.81 6.04 -14.67
N LEU A 118 1.78 4.92 -13.95
CA LEU A 118 1.45 3.62 -14.53
C LEU A 118 0.00 3.58 -15.04
N ALA A 119 -0.95 4.10 -14.27
CA ALA A 119 -2.35 4.20 -14.70
C ALA A 119 -2.50 5.07 -15.97
N TRP A 120 -1.80 6.21 -16.01
CA TRP A 120 -1.80 7.11 -17.17
C TRP A 120 -1.19 6.46 -18.42
N LEU A 121 -0.11 5.69 -18.28
CA LEU A 121 0.51 4.95 -19.39
C LEU A 121 -0.44 3.86 -19.92
N ILE A 122 -1.09 3.11 -19.03
CA ILE A 122 -2.03 2.04 -19.41
C ILE A 122 -3.24 2.61 -20.17
N CYS A 123 -3.77 3.78 -19.78
CA CYS A 123 -4.91 4.40 -20.47
C CYS A 123 -4.58 4.92 -21.88
N GLN A 124 -3.30 5.05 -22.24
CA GLN A 124 -2.88 5.51 -23.57
C GLN A 124 -2.45 4.39 -24.52
N ALA A 125 -2.26 3.18 -23.99
CA ALA A 125 -1.94 1.98 -24.77
C ALA A 125 -3.21 1.38 -25.38
#